data_AF-A0A136KMB2-F1
#
_entry.id   AF-A0A136KMB2-F1
#
_cell.length_a   1.000
_cell.length_b   1.000
_cell.length_c   1.000
_cell.angle_alpha   90.00
_cell.angle_beta   90.00
_cell.angle_gamma   90.00
#
_symmetry.space_group_name_H-M   'P 1'
#
loop_
_entity.id
_entity.type
_entity.pdbx_description
1 polymer ?
#
loop_
_entity_poly.entity_id
_entity_poly.type
_entity_poly.pdbx_seq_one_letter_code
_entity_poly.pdbx_strand_id
1 'polypeptide(L)'
;MTSSFVNYYVSPQSPEVYEKPDTDEPSYQKRALIQRIFSGGSMTNMNFIDKLYIASLIAKRRQQDYVVLRSTVKRDADDGSRIFSEKAFQKKYKGFFYHQNLREEGMGVQLRYGNYKSAATLSRIIEGQGIRVVDLATTNRYEVHRCLVRTNENVSLHTVRFFVSAFGCDVESGETEGVDIIVYLGKELENVWE
;
A
#
# COMPACT_ATOMS: atom_id res chain seq x y z
N MET A 1 -8.49 20.67 -6.22
CA MET A 1 -7.32 20.56 -5.32
C MET A 1 -7.87 20.08 -3.99
N THR A 2 -7.55 18.94 -3.37
CA THR A 2 -6.40 18.03 -3.40
C THR A 2 -6.91 16.59 -3.21
N SER A 3 -6.90 15.77 -4.27
CA SER A 3 -6.96 14.31 -4.12
C SER A 3 -5.56 13.86 -3.71
N SER A 4 -5.22 13.97 -2.43
CA SER A 4 -3.93 13.47 -1.94
C SER A 4 -3.99 11.94 -1.92
N PHE A 5 -3.39 11.30 -2.91
CA PHE A 5 -3.13 9.85 -2.97
C PHE A 5 -2.14 9.37 -1.90
N VAL A 6 -1.91 10.17 -0.86
CA VAL A 6 -0.97 9.87 0.19
C VAL A 6 -1.73 9.15 1.30
N ASN A 7 -1.62 7.83 1.30
CA ASN A 7 -2.00 7.04 2.46
C ASN A 7 -1.02 7.37 3.58
N TYR A 8 -1.52 8.02 4.64
CA TYR A 8 -0.70 8.29 5.80
C TYR A 8 -0.74 7.11 6.77
N TYR A 9 0.43 6.69 7.23
CA TYR A 9 0.55 5.63 8.22
C TYR A 9 1.20 6.15 9.49
N VAL A 10 0.82 5.52 10.60
CA VAL A 10 1.44 5.70 11.92
C VAL A 10 1.61 4.31 12.51
N SER A 11 2.86 3.88 12.68
CA SER A 11 3.21 2.56 13.22
C SER A 11 4.19 2.70 14.39
N PRO A 12 4.28 1.71 15.29
CA PRO A 12 5.31 1.69 16.32
C PRO A 12 6.71 1.53 15.70
N GLN A 13 7.74 2.09 16.34
CA GLN A 13 9.14 1.99 15.87
C GLN A 13 9.71 0.57 15.94
N SER A 14 9.20 -0.24 16.86
CA SER A 14 9.55 -1.64 17.01
C SER A 14 8.30 -2.50 16.87
N PRO A 15 8.39 -3.70 16.29
CA PRO A 15 7.26 -4.62 16.24
C PRO A 15 6.84 -4.97 17.67
N GLU A 16 5.64 -4.51 18.07
CA GLU A 16 5.00 -4.91 19.31
C GLU A 16 4.19 -6.17 19.03
N VAL A 17 4.54 -7.28 19.70
CA VAL A 17 3.77 -8.53 19.62
C VAL A 17 2.63 -8.44 20.63
N TYR A 18 1.40 -8.45 20.12
CA TYR A 18 0.20 -8.47 20.95
C TYR A 18 -0.28 -9.91 21.12
N GLU A 19 -0.27 -10.40 22.36
CA GLU A 19 -0.77 -11.75 22.69
C GLU A 19 -2.30 -11.79 22.90
N LYS A 20 -2.93 -10.61 22.99
CA LYS A 20 -4.37 -10.51 23.21
C LYS A 20 -5.13 -10.79 21.90
N PRO A 21 -6.26 -11.52 21.96
CA PRO A 21 -7.11 -11.70 20.80
C PRO A 21 -7.66 -10.35 20.31
N ASP A 22 -7.72 -10.17 18.99
CA ASP A 22 -8.36 -9.03 18.27
C ASP A 22 -9.90 -9.02 18.42
N THR A 23 -10.42 -9.37 19.60
CA THR A 23 -11.85 -9.45 19.91
C THR A 23 -12.40 -8.17 20.50
N ASP A 24 -11.56 -7.39 21.16
CA ASP A 24 -11.98 -6.13 21.78
C ASP A 24 -12.12 -5.07 20.69
N GLU A 25 -13.25 -4.35 20.68
CA GLU A 25 -13.34 -3.14 19.87
C GLU A 25 -12.42 -2.09 20.49
N PRO A 26 -11.34 -1.66 19.82
CA PRO A 26 -10.52 -0.60 20.37
C PRO A 26 -11.38 0.63 20.55
N SER A 27 -11.54 1.05 21.82
CA SER A 27 -12.08 2.36 22.15
C SER A 27 -11.19 3.40 21.49
N TYR A 28 -11.72 4.05 20.46
CA TYR A 28 -10.95 5.05 19.75
C TYR A 28 -10.88 6.30 20.63
N GLN A 29 -9.67 6.59 21.09
CA GLN A 29 -9.38 7.78 21.85
C GLN A 29 -8.72 8.77 20.91
N LYS A 30 -9.49 9.77 20.45
CA LYS A 30 -9.02 10.88 19.60
C LYS A 30 -7.68 11.43 20.06
N ARG A 31 -7.60 11.70 21.36
CA ARG A 31 -6.40 12.25 22.02
C ARG A 31 -5.20 11.34 21.86
N ALA A 32 -5.36 10.03 22.07
CA ALA A 32 -4.27 9.06 21.95
C ALA A 32 -3.76 8.97 20.50
N LEU A 33 -4.64 9.05 19.49
CA LEU A 33 -4.21 9.02 18.09
C LEU A 33 -3.52 10.30 17.65
N ILE A 34 -4.03 11.46 18.06
CA ILE A 34 -3.34 12.73 17.83
C ILE A 34 -1.97 12.71 18.51
N GLN A 35 -1.89 12.25 19.75
CA GLN A 35 -0.61 12.11 20.47
C GLN A 35 0.36 11.18 19.73
N ARG A 36 -0.11 10.04 19.21
CA ARG A 36 0.73 9.12 18.42
C ARG A 36 1.29 9.77 17.15
N ILE A 37 0.51 10.59 16.45
CA ILE A 37 0.99 11.30 15.24
C ILE A 37 2.18 12.22 15.54
N PHE A 38 2.18 12.88 16.70
CA PHE A 38 3.25 13.78 17.14
C PHE A 38 4.31 13.10 18.01
N SER A 39 4.13 11.82 18.35
CA SER A 39 5.07 11.08 19.19
C SER A 39 6.36 10.78 18.42
N GLY A 40 7.50 11.03 19.07
CA GLY A 40 8.80 10.60 18.55
C GLY A 40 9.00 9.09 18.54
N GLY A 41 8.14 8.32 19.20
CA GLY A 41 8.18 6.85 19.24
C GLY A 41 7.36 6.15 18.13
N SER A 42 6.80 6.91 17.19
CA SER A 42 6.03 6.36 16.08
C SER A 42 6.68 6.69 14.73
N MET A 43 6.69 5.72 13.82
CA MET A 43 7.10 5.90 12.44
C MET A 43 5.91 6.41 11.63
N THR A 44 6.15 7.42 10.80
CA THR A 44 5.13 8.00 9.93
C THR A 44 5.76 8.66 8.71
N ASN A 45 5.04 8.62 7.58
CA ASN A 45 5.38 9.36 6.36
C ASN A 45 4.85 10.80 6.33
N MET A 46 4.19 11.27 7.40
CA MET A 46 3.63 12.62 7.49
C MET A 46 4.71 13.67 7.76
N ASN A 47 4.73 14.75 6.97
CA ASN A 47 5.47 15.96 7.33
C ASN A 47 4.72 16.75 8.43
N PHE A 48 5.33 17.79 9.01
CA PHE A 48 4.69 18.54 10.10
C PHE A 48 3.33 19.17 9.74
N ILE A 49 3.16 19.64 8.51
CA ILE A 49 1.90 20.22 8.04
C ILE A 49 0.84 19.14 7.85
N ASP A 50 1.22 17.97 7.31
CA ASP A 50 0.34 16.82 7.19
C ASP A 50 -0.14 16.37 8.57
N LYS A 51 0.76 16.33 9.56
CA LYS A 51 0.41 15.99 10.95
C LYS A 51 -0.65 16.92 11.52
N LEU A 52 -0.51 18.24 11.33
CA LEU A 52 -1.51 19.21 11.76
C LEU A 52 -2.85 19.02 11.04
N TYR A 53 -2.81 18.80 9.73
CA TYR A 53 -4.01 18.56 8.92
C TYR A 53 -4.75 17.29 9.37
N ILE A 54 -4.05 16.17 9.46
CA ILE A 54 -4.62 14.88 9.90
C ILE A 54 -5.14 14.96 11.34
N ALA A 55 -4.42 15.61 12.25
CA ALA A 55 -4.91 15.84 13.61
C ALA A 55 -6.23 16.62 13.62
N SER A 56 -6.38 17.62 12.75
CA SER A 56 -7.64 18.37 12.60
C SER A 56 -8.78 17.49 12.06
N LEU A 57 -8.49 16.57 11.13
CA LEU A 57 -9.47 15.62 10.61
C LEU A 57 -9.91 14.65 11.72
N ILE A 58 -8.97 14.06 12.44
CA ILE A 58 -9.23 13.13 13.56
C ILE A 58 -10.08 13.81 14.64
N ALA A 59 -9.80 15.08 14.98
CA ALA A 59 -10.59 15.84 15.92
C ALA A 59 -12.07 15.95 15.50
N LYS A 60 -12.34 16.12 14.20
CA LYS A 60 -13.69 16.29 13.63
C LYS A 60 -14.45 14.98 13.38
N ARG A 61 -13.76 13.85 13.18
CA ARG A 61 -14.37 12.54 12.87
C ARG A 61 -15.11 11.92 14.06
N ARG A 62 -16.11 11.09 13.80
CA ARG A 62 -16.87 10.33 14.81
C ARG A 62 -16.38 8.88 14.89
N GLN A 63 -16.72 8.17 15.97
CA GLN A 63 -16.37 6.76 16.15
C GLN A 63 -16.76 5.89 14.94
N GLN A 64 -17.94 6.13 14.37
CA GLN A 64 -18.49 5.42 13.21
C GLN A 64 -17.72 5.63 11.90
N ASP A 65 -16.85 6.65 11.83
CA ASP A 65 -16.05 6.92 10.63
C ASP A 65 -14.79 6.04 10.58
N TYR A 66 -14.53 5.26 11.64
CA TYR A 66 -13.38 4.38 11.76
C TYR A 66 -13.78 2.93 11.52
N VAL A 67 -12.92 2.20 10.80
CA VAL A 67 -13.06 0.76 10.61
C VAL A 67 -11.86 0.07 11.20
N VAL A 68 -12.12 -0.92 12.05
CA VAL A 68 -11.07 -1.74 12.67
C VAL A 68 -10.77 -2.93 11.77
N LEU A 69 -9.52 -3.04 11.33
CA LEU A 69 -9.02 -4.21 10.62
C LEU A 69 -8.63 -5.27 11.67
N ARG A 70 -9.31 -6.41 11.65
CA ARG A 70 -9.08 -7.52 12.58
C ARG A 70 -8.28 -8.61 11.88
N SER A 71 -7.31 -9.19 12.58
CA SER A 71 -6.56 -10.34 12.08
C SER A 71 -7.49 -11.52 11.81
N THR A 72 -7.27 -12.23 10.71
CA THR A 72 -7.99 -13.46 10.41
C THR A 72 -7.11 -14.65 10.75
N VAL A 73 -7.48 -15.40 11.79
CA VAL A 73 -6.71 -16.56 12.25
C VAL A 73 -7.30 -17.87 11.74
N LYS A 74 -6.44 -18.85 11.46
CA LYS A 74 -6.79 -20.24 11.20
C LYS A 74 -6.16 -21.13 12.27
N ARG A 75 -6.75 -22.31 12.49
CA ARG A 75 -6.12 -23.33 13.34
C ARG A 75 -5.02 -24.04 12.54
N ASP A 76 -3.85 -24.17 13.14
CA ASP A 76 -2.81 -25.04 12.66
C ASP A 76 -3.28 -26.51 12.72
N ALA A 77 -2.89 -27.30 11.73
CA ALA A 77 -3.25 -28.70 11.64
C ALA A 77 -2.45 -29.58 12.61
N ASP A 78 -1.22 -29.15 12.96
CA ASP A 78 -0.29 -29.98 13.72
C ASP A 78 -0.39 -29.77 15.24
N ASP A 79 -0.60 -28.54 15.72
CA ASP A 79 -0.70 -28.23 17.16
C ASP A 79 -2.01 -27.56 17.59
N GLY A 80 -2.91 -27.22 16.64
CA GLY A 80 -4.17 -26.55 16.91
C GLY A 80 -4.07 -25.06 17.30
N SER A 81 -2.87 -24.47 17.25
CA SER A 81 -2.62 -23.06 17.54
C SER A 81 -3.32 -22.15 16.53
N ARG A 82 -3.61 -20.91 16.92
CA ARG A 82 -4.26 -19.91 16.06
C ARG A 82 -3.19 -19.12 15.33
N ILE A 83 -2.90 -19.51 14.09
CA ILE A 83 -1.96 -18.80 13.23
C ILE A 83 -2.67 -17.75 12.38
N PHE A 84 -2.00 -16.63 12.12
CA PHE A 84 -2.48 -15.63 11.17
C PHE A 84 -2.63 -16.26 9.77
N SER A 85 -3.75 -16.01 9.11
CA SER A 85 -3.99 -16.45 7.74
C SER A 85 -4.10 -15.27 6.79
N GLU A 86 -2.99 -14.99 6.11
CA GLU A 86 -2.89 -13.95 5.08
C GLU A 86 -4.01 -14.10 4.03
N LYS A 87 -4.22 -15.31 3.50
CA LYS A 87 -5.26 -15.58 2.51
C LYS A 87 -6.67 -15.23 3.00
N ALA A 88 -6.97 -15.50 4.27
CA ALA A 88 -8.28 -15.22 4.84
C ALA A 88 -8.45 -13.73 5.18
N PHE A 89 -7.37 -13.06 5.60
CA PHE A 89 -7.32 -11.61 5.78
C PHE A 89 -7.52 -10.88 4.46
N GLN A 90 -6.76 -11.25 3.42
CA GLN A 90 -6.90 -10.71 2.07
C GLN A 90 -8.32 -10.90 1.52
N LYS A 91 -8.93 -12.07 1.73
CA LYS A 91 -10.32 -12.30 1.30
C LYS A 91 -11.31 -11.36 1.99
N LYS A 92 -11.13 -11.10 3.29
CA LYS A 92 -12.03 -10.25 4.08
C LYS A 92 -11.91 -8.77 3.72
N TYR A 93 -10.69 -8.31 3.47
CA TYR A 93 -10.39 -6.90 3.20
C TYR A 93 -10.10 -6.62 1.71
N LYS A 94 -10.52 -7.54 0.83
CA LYS A 94 -10.40 -7.34 -0.62
C LYS A 94 -11.20 -6.10 -1.02
N GLY A 95 -10.54 -5.16 -1.69
CA GLY A 95 -11.14 -3.90 -2.11
C GLY A 95 -11.31 -2.87 -1.00
N PHE A 96 -10.81 -3.13 0.22
CA PHE A 96 -10.85 -2.14 1.30
C PHE A 96 -10.00 -0.90 1.00
N PHE A 97 -8.90 -1.09 0.29
CA PHE A 97 -8.00 -0.03 -0.16
C PHE A 97 -8.22 0.34 -1.63
N TYR A 98 -9.40 0.00 -2.18
CA TYR A 98 -9.70 0.24 -3.57
C TYR A 98 -9.96 1.72 -3.85
N HIS A 99 -9.29 2.25 -4.87
CA HIS A 99 -9.48 3.60 -5.34
C HIS A 99 -10.25 3.58 -6.68
N GLN A 100 -11.50 4.03 -6.67
CA GLN A 100 -12.37 4.01 -7.84
C GLN A 100 -11.79 4.79 -9.03
N ASN A 101 -11.16 5.93 -8.78
CA ASN A 101 -10.51 6.73 -9.81
C ASN A 101 -9.35 6.00 -10.51
N LEU A 102 -8.56 5.19 -9.79
CA LEU A 102 -7.51 4.37 -10.41
C LEU A 102 -8.11 3.29 -11.31
N ARG A 103 -9.28 2.76 -10.94
CA ARG A 103 -9.97 1.77 -11.79
C ARG A 103 -10.61 2.38 -13.02
N GLU A 104 -11.23 3.55 -12.88
CA GLU A 104 -11.92 4.25 -13.97
C GLU A 104 -10.95 4.70 -15.07
N GLU A 105 -9.68 4.94 -14.74
CA GLU A 105 -8.64 5.15 -15.76
C GLU A 105 -8.42 3.93 -16.65
N GLY A 106 -8.73 2.72 -16.18
CA GLY A 106 -8.69 1.50 -16.99
C GLY A 106 -7.30 1.03 -17.42
N MET A 107 -6.23 1.66 -16.93
CA MET A 107 -4.85 1.39 -17.34
C MET A 107 -4.41 -0.05 -17.02
N GLY A 108 -3.87 -0.73 -18.03
CA GLY A 108 -3.18 -2.00 -17.92
C GLY A 108 -1.69 -1.82 -17.61
N VAL A 109 -1.25 -2.39 -16.49
CA VAL A 109 0.14 -2.32 -16.03
C VAL A 109 0.84 -3.66 -16.18
N GLN A 110 2.02 -3.66 -16.81
CA GLN A 110 2.95 -4.79 -16.75
C GLN A 110 4.03 -4.52 -15.69
N LEU A 111 4.31 -5.51 -14.83
CA LEU A 111 5.45 -5.43 -13.92
C LEU A 111 6.65 -6.18 -14.51
N ARG A 112 7.80 -5.49 -14.56
CA ARG A 112 9.09 -6.05 -14.96
C ARG A 112 9.95 -6.30 -13.72
N TYR A 113 10.29 -7.55 -13.44
CA TYR A 113 10.89 -7.95 -12.16
C TYR A 113 12.20 -8.73 -12.30
N GLY A 114 13.04 -8.66 -11.26
CA GLY A 114 14.15 -9.57 -10.99
C GLY A 114 13.74 -10.69 -10.01
N ASN A 115 12.92 -10.38 -9.01
CA ASN A 115 12.39 -11.35 -8.03
C ASN A 115 10.88 -11.60 -8.23
N TYR A 116 10.53 -12.82 -8.65
CA TYR A 116 9.13 -13.20 -8.89
C TYR A 116 8.27 -13.14 -7.62
N LYS A 117 8.82 -13.50 -6.46
CA LYS A 117 8.08 -13.52 -5.20
C LYS A 117 7.60 -12.12 -4.83
N SER A 118 8.52 -11.15 -4.87
CA SER A 118 8.22 -9.74 -4.63
C SER A 118 7.23 -9.19 -5.65
N ALA A 119 7.40 -9.53 -6.94
CA ALA A 119 6.49 -9.12 -8.01
C ALA A 119 5.07 -9.67 -7.83
N ALA A 120 4.94 -10.93 -7.42
CA ALA A 120 3.65 -11.56 -7.17
C ALA A 120 2.94 -11.00 -5.92
N THR A 121 3.68 -10.52 -4.93
CA THR A 121 3.12 -9.80 -3.78
C THR A 121 2.67 -8.40 -4.19
N LEU A 122 3.55 -7.65 -4.85
CA LEU A 122 3.27 -6.30 -5.33
C LEU A 122 2.09 -6.26 -6.30
N SER A 123 1.96 -7.25 -7.20
CA SER A 123 0.83 -7.31 -8.12
C SER A 123 -0.50 -7.36 -7.39
N ARG A 124 -0.63 -8.19 -6.35
CA ARG A 124 -1.85 -8.27 -5.53
C ARG A 124 -2.14 -6.97 -4.80
N ILE A 125 -1.09 -6.29 -4.32
CA ILE A 125 -1.22 -4.99 -3.65
C ILE A 125 -1.74 -3.95 -4.64
N ILE A 126 -1.12 -3.84 -5.81
CA ILE A 126 -1.48 -2.89 -6.87
C ILE A 126 -2.91 -3.15 -7.37
N GLU A 127 -3.26 -4.42 -7.62
CA GLU A 127 -4.63 -4.82 -7.96
C GLU A 127 -5.63 -4.47 -6.86
N GLY A 128 -5.23 -4.62 -5.60
CA GLY A 128 -6.01 -4.23 -4.43
C GLY A 128 -6.32 -2.72 -4.37
N GLN A 129 -5.48 -1.87 -4.97
CA GLN A 129 -5.70 -0.43 -5.09
C GLN A 129 -6.65 -0.06 -6.24
N GLY A 130 -7.00 -0.99 -7.13
CA GLY A 130 -7.87 -0.77 -8.28
C GLY A 130 -7.16 -0.67 -9.63
N ILE A 131 -5.83 -0.81 -9.67
CA ILE A 131 -5.04 -0.80 -10.90
C ILE A 131 -5.00 -2.22 -11.50
N ARG A 132 -5.18 -2.36 -12.81
CA ARG A 132 -5.16 -3.68 -13.46
C ARG A 132 -3.72 -4.09 -13.77
N VAL A 133 -3.20 -5.11 -13.11
CA VAL A 133 -1.95 -5.75 -13.51
C VAL A 133 -2.27 -6.79 -14.59
N VAL A 134 -1.78 -6.57 -15.81
CA VAL A 134 -2.09 -7.41 -16.97
C VAL A 134 -1.07 -8.52 -17.18
N ASP A 135 0.18 -8.28 -16.79
CA ASP A 135 1.27 -9.24 -16.99
C ASP A 135 2.42 -9.03 -16.00
N LEU A 136 3.16 -10.12 -15.75
CA LEU A 136 4.40 -10.14 -14.98
C LEU A 136 5.49 -10.75 -15.87
N ALA A 137 6.51 -9.96 -16.21
CA ALA A 137 7.61 -10.44 -17.05
C ALA A 137 8.96 -10.15 -16.39
N THR A 138 9.97 -10.95 -16.71
CA THR A 138 11.34 -10.69 -16.25
C THR A 138 11.86 -9.37 -16.82
N THR A 139 12.64 -8.65 -16.01
CA THR A 139 13.30 -7.43 -16.43
C THR A 139 14.58 -7.74 -17.19
N ASN A 140 14.85 -6.96 -18.23
CA ASN A 140 16.15 -6.86 -18.88
C ASN A 140 16.93 -5.63 -18.42
N ARG A 141 16.34 -4.80 -17.55
CA ARG A 141 16.90 -3.54 -17.08
C ARG A 141 17.20 -3.62 -15.59
N TYR A 142 18.46 -3.92 -15.28
CA TYR A 142 18.94 -4.14 -13.91
C TYR A 142 19.50 -2.89 -13.23
N GLU A 143 19.58 -1.78 -13.96
CA GLU A 143 20.12 -0.50 -13.48
C GLU A 143 19.09 0.35 -12.71
N VAL A 144 17.84 -0.13 -12.61
CA VAL A 144 16.80 0.57 -11.85
C VAL A 144 17.06 0.37 -10.35
N HIS A 145 17.37 1.45 -9.64
CA HIS A 145 17.66 1.40 -8.21
C HIS A 145 16.43 1.05 -7.36
N ARG A 146 15.36 1.84 -7.46
CA ARG A 146 14.13 1.68 -6.68
C ARG A 146 12.97 1.16 -7.51
N CYS A 147 12.44 1.98 -8.41
CA CYS A 147 11.50 1.57 -9.45
C CYS A 147 11.40 2.65 -10.52
N LEU A 148 10.93 2.28 -11.72
CA LEU A 148 10.80 3.16 -12.87
C LEU A 148 9.51 2.88 -13.61
N VAL A 149 8.72 3.91 -13.86
CA VAL A 149 7.46 3.86 -14.62
C VAL A 149 7.73 4.37 -16.03
N ARG A 150 7.53 3.51 -17.03
CA ARG A 150 7.54 3.88 -18.45
C ARG A 150 6.11 3.93 -18.97
N THR A 151 5.76 5.02 -19.65
CA THR A 151 4.48 5.16 -20.34
C THR A 151 4.60 6.07 -21.55
N ASN A 152 3.79 5.82 -22.58
CA ASN A 152 3.59 6.73 -23.72
C ASN A 152 2.47 7.75 -23.44
N GLU A 153 1.72 7.57 -22.36
CA GLU A 153 0.61 8.42 -21.95
C GLU A 153 1.06 9.62 -21.11
N ASN A 154 0.10 10.49 -20.79
CA ASN A 154 0.35 11.67 -19.99
C ASN A 154 0.81 11.32 -18.55
N VAL A 155 1.95 11.87 -18.14
CA VAL A 155 2.49 11.75 -16.76
C VAL A 155 1.51 12.25 -15.69
N SER A 156 0.50 13.04 -16.06
CA SER A 156 -0.54 13.52 -15.14
C SER A 156 -1.56 12.46 -14.69
N LEU A 157 -1.55 11.26 -15.26
CA LEU A 157 -2.45 10.16 -14.89
C LEU A 157 -2.34 9.81 -13.40
N HIS A 158 -3.48 9.49 -12.78
CA HIS A 158 -3.55 9.08 -11.38
C HIS A 158 -2.78 7.79 -11.12
N THR A 159 -2.79 6.85 -12.07
CA THR A 159 -2.00 5.61 -11.99
C THR A 159 -0.50 5.88 -11.92
N VAL A 160 0.03 6.76 -12.78
CA VAL A 160 1.45 7.15 -12.74
C VAL A 160 1.78 7.85 -11.42
N ARG A 161 0.97 8.81 -11.00
CA ARG A 161 1.13 9.51 -9.71
C ARG A 161 1.05 8.58 -8.51
N PHE A 162 0.25 7.52 -8.59
CA PHE A 162 0.19 6.50 -7.55
C PHE A 162 1.54 5.78 -7.44
N PHE A 163 2.15 5.34 -8.55
CA PHE A 163 3.46 4.68 -8.49
C PHE A 163 4.57 5.58 -7.94
N VAL A 164 4.59 6.84 -8.38
CA VAL A 164 5.54 7.85 -7.88
C VAL A 164 5.35 8.07 -6.37
N SER A 165 4.11 8.26 -5.91
CA SER A 165 3.85 8.62 -4.51
C SER A 165 3.91 7.42 -3.55
N ALA A 166 3.43 6.25 -3.96
CA ALA A 166 3.37 5.05 -3.12
C ALA A 166 4.70 4.31 -3.05
N PHE A 167 5.43 4.23 -4.17
CA PHE A 167 6.65 3.43 -4.27
C PHE A 167 7.92 4.25 -4.48
N GLY A 168 7.80 5.56 -4.76
CA GLY A 168 8.93 6.43 -5.02
C GLY A 168 9.56 6.16 -6.39
N CYS A 169 8.76 5.79 -7.39
CA CYS A 169 9.28 5.49 -8.72
C CYS A 169 9.64 6.74 -9.52
N ASP A 170 10.70 6.63 -10.30
CA ASP A 170 10.99 7.59 -11.36
C ASP A 170 10.03 7.40 -12.53
N VAL A 171 9.86 8.41 -13.37
CA VAL A 171 8.99 8.36 -14.56
C VAL A 171 9.80 8.69 -15.79
N GLU A 172 9.65 7.87 -16.83
CA GLU A 172 10.17 8.15 -18.16
C GLU A 172 9.08 7.96 -19.23
N SER A 173 9.18 8.76 -20.29
CA SER A 173 8.34 8.58 -21.48
C SER A 173 8.98 7.57 -22.42
N GLY A 174 8.20 6.65 -22.96
CA GLY A 174 8.69 5.66 -23.92
C GLY A 174 7.58 4.74 -24.41
N GLU A 175 7.85 3.99 -25.48
CA GLU A 175 6.89 3.04 -26.03
C GLU A 175 6.62 1.89 -25.04
N THR A 176 5.34 1.54 -24.93
CA THR A 176 4.84 0.43 -24.14
C THR A 176 4.11 -0.54 -25.06
N GLU A 177 4.81 -1.60 -25.48
CA GLU A 177 4.21 -2.59 -26.38
C GLU A 177 3.17 -3.43 -25.65
N GLY A 178 1.91 -3.36 -26.12
CA GLY A 178 0.82 -4.23 -25.67
C GLY A 178 0.24 -3.90 -24.29
N VAL A 179 0.73 -2.85 -23.63
CA VAL A 179 0.24 -2.36 -22.33
C VAL A 179 0.35 -0.85 -22.27
N ASP A 180 -0.38 -0.21 -21.35
CA ASP A 180 -0.37 1.25 -21.24
C ASP A 180 0.79 1.76 -20.37
N ILE A 181 1.21 0.95 -19.39
CA ILE A 181 2.27 1.30 -18.43
C ILE A 181 3.14 0.07 -18.18
N ILE A 182 4.46 0.27 -18.23
CA ILE A 182 5.45 -0.72 -17.79
C ILE A 182 6.12 -0.19 -16.52
N VAL A 183 6.08 -0.98 -15.45
CA VAL A 183 6.77 -0.65 -14.19
C VAL A 183 7.94 -1.61 -14.00
N TYR A 184 9.15 -1.07 -14.04
CA TYR A 184 10.37 -1.80 -13.71
C TYR A 184 10.60 -1.75 -12.20
N LEU A 185 10.60 -2.92 -11.58
CA LEU A 185 10.93 -3.07 -10.16
C LEU A 185 12.45 -3.07 -10.00
N GLY A 186 12.96 -2.17 -9.18
CA GLY A 186 14.37 -2.11 -8.80
C GLY A 186 14.66 -3.00 -7.60
N LYS A 187 15.94 -3.34 -7.42
CA LYS A 187 16.38 -4.25 -6.35
C LYS A 187 15.99 -3.78 -4.95
N GLU A 188 16.03 -2.47 -4.69
CA GLU A 188 15.65 -1.92 -3.39
C GLU A 188 14.19 -2.21 -3.07
N LEU A 189 13.28 -1.96 -4.02
CA LEU A 189 11.86 -2.21 -3.83
C LEU A 189 11.59 -3.72 -3.70
N GLU A 190 12.22 -4.55 -4.53
CA GLU A 190 12.03 -6.00 -4.45
C GLU A 190 12.44 -6.59 -3.10
N ASN A 191 13.56 -6.13 -2.54
CA ASN A 191 14.04 -6.59 -1.22
C ASN A 191 13.12 -6.19 -0.06
N VAL A 192 12.39 -5.07 -0.18
CA VAL A 192 11.40 -4.65 0.83
C VAL A 192 10.18 -5.59 0.84
N TRP A 193 9.89 -6.25 -0.28
CA TRP A 193 8.68 -7.05 -0.50
C TRP A 193 8.94 -8.55 -0.71
N GLU A 194 10.16 -9.01 -0.48
CA GLU A 194 10.56 -10.43 -0.49
C GLU A 194 10.09 -11.17 0.78
#